data_AF-A0AAJ6DQG3-F1
#
_entry.id   AF-A0AAJ6DQG3-F1
#
_cell.length_a   1.000
_cell.length_b   1.000
_cell.length_c   1.000
_cell.angle_alpha   90.00
_cell.angle_beta   90.00
_cell.angle_gamma   90.00
#
_symmetry.space_group_name_H-M   'P 1'
#
loop_
_entity.id
_entity.type
_entity.pdbx_description
1 polymer ?
#
loop_
_entity_poly.entity_id
_entity_poly.type
_entity_poly.pdbx_seq_one_letter_code
_entity_poly.pdbx_strand_id
1 'polypeptide(L)'
;MPTYETLPRFAADLDRLTPEQRRRFRRAVAAFVEDLRTGSFRAGLRIKRVRCSPGVYELTWAGNGRATWSYGTERIRGAQHIVWHRIGTHSILDRPLAEGRLAGQGGSAVHSPGTHPGG
;
A
#
# COMPACT_ATOMS: atom_id res chain seq x y z
N MET A 1 -4.43 -4.88 -14.31
CA MET A 1 -3.61 -5.07 -13.10
C MET A 1 -3.86 -3.87 -12.20
N PRO A 2 -4.07 -4.05 -10.87
CA PRO A 2 -4.15 -2.92 -9.96
C PRO A 2 -2.83 -2.13 -9.92
N THR A 3 -2.91 -0.86 -9.54
CA THR A 3 -1.74 0.00 -9.38
C THR A 3 -1.44 0.18 -7.89
N TYR A 4 -0.16 0.38 -7.56
CA TYR A 4 0.29 0.47 -6.18
C TYR A 4 1.12 1.72 -5.95
N GLU A 5 0.92 2.34 -4.79
CA GLU A 5 1.74 3.39 -4.25
C GLU A 5 2.15 3.00 -2.82
N THR A 6 3.37 3.34 -2.41
CA THR A 6 3.86 3.09 -1.04
C THR A 6 4.23 4.41 -0.40
N LEU A 7 3.71 4.68 0.80
CA LEU A 7 4.16 5.84 1.56
C LEU A 7 5.60 5.65 2.07
N PRO A 8 6.37 6.73 2.31
CA PRO A 8 7.74 6.63 2.81
C PRO A 8 7.87 5.77 4.08
N ARG A 9 6.84 5.83 4.94
CA ARG A 9 6.81 5.05 6.17
C ARG A 9 6.67 3.54 5.92
N PHE A 10 5.96 3.15 4.86
CA PHE A 10 5.87 1.75 4.45
C PHE A 10 7.25 1.21 4.04
N ALA A 11 8.03 1.98 3.28
CA ALA A 11 9.38 1.56 2.87
C ALA A 11 10.29 1.32 4.08
N ALA A 12 10.33 2.28 5.03
CA ALA A 12 11.11 2.15 6.26
C ALA A 12 10.69 0.95 7.12
N ASP A 13 9.39 0.67 7.17
CA ASP A 13 8.83 -0.47 7.89
C ASP A 13 9.17 -1.80 7.19
N LEU A 14 9.08 -1.85 5.86
CA LEU A 14 9.46 -3.00 5.04
C LEU A 14 10.94 -3.34 5.23
N ASP A 15 11.79 -2.33 5.35
CA ASP A 15 13.22 -2.52 5.57
C ASP A 15 13.56 -3.16 6.92
N ARG A 16 12.71 -2.95 7.93
CA ARG A 16 12.86 -3.55 9.26
C ARG A 16 12.44 -5.02 9.31
N LEU A 17 11.76 -5.52 8.28
CA LEU A 17 11.34 -6.91 8.22
C LEU A 17 12.49 -7.84 7.88
N THR A 18 12.52 -9.00 8.55
CA THR A 18 13.42 -10.09 8.21
C THR A 18 13.12 -10.60 6.78
N PRO A 19 14.10 -11.21 6.09
CA PRO A 19 13.88 -11.76 4.76
C PRO A 19 12.71 -12.74 4.69
N GLU A 20 12.49 -13.53 5.74
CA GLU A 20 11.37 -14.45 5.81
C GLU A 20 10.02 -13.72 5.94
N GLN A 21 9.94 -12.69 6.78
CA GLN A 21 8.75 -11.86 6.89
C GLN A 21 8.41 -11.20 5.56
N ARG A 22 9.41 -10.65 4.85
CA ARG A 22 9.21 -10.10 3.50
C ARG A 22 8.68 -11.14 2.51
N ARG A 23 9.19 -12.39 2.56
CA ARG A 23 8.67 -13.49 1.73
C ARG A 23 7.21 -13.81 2.04
N ARG A 24 6.85 -13.92 3.33
CA ARG A 24 5.46 -14.16 3.76
C ARG A 24 4.54 -13.02 3.32
N PHE A 25 4.98 -11.78 3.49
CA PHE A 25 4.25 -10.61 3.03
C PHE A 25 4.01 -10.63 1.51
N ARG A 26 5.04 -10.90 0.69
CA ARG A 26 4.88 -10.99 -0.78
C ARG A 26 3.85 -12.04 -1.19
N ARG A 27 3.81 -13.19 -0.51
CA ARG A 27 2.79 -14.23 -0.75
C ARG A 27 1.38 -13.72 -0.43
N ALA A 28 1.22 -12.99 0.66
CA ALA A 28 -0.05 -12.39 1.02
C ALA A 28 -0.46 -11.28 0.05
N VAL A 29 0.49 -10.47 -0.44
CA VAL A 29 0.23 -9.46 -1.47
C VAL A 29 -0.26 -10.12 -2.76
N ALA A 30 0.36 -11.22 -3.19
CA ALA A 30 -0.11 -11.97 -4.36
C ALA A 30 -1.57 -12.44 -4.19
N ALA A 31 -1.91 -13.04 -3.05
CA ALA A 31 -3.29 -13.42 -2.72
C ALA A 31 -4.24 -12.21 -2.70
N PHE A 32 -3.79 -11.10 -2.14
CA PHE A 32 -4.54 -9.85 -2.10
C PHE A 32 -4.81 -9.28 -3.49
N VAL A 33 -3.83 -9.30 -4.40
CA VAL A 33 -3.98 -8.84 -5.80
C VAL A 33 -5.08 -9.61 -6.51
N GLU A 34 -5.10 -10.94 -6.36
CA GLU A 34 -6.09 -11.81 -6.98
C GLU A 34 -7.49 -11.52 -6.43
N ASP A 35 -7.61 -11.45 -5.11
CA ASP A 35 -8.87 -11.15 -4.42
C ASP A 35 -9.40 -9.74 -4.74
N LEU A 36 -8.48 -8.78 -4.91
CA LEU A 36 -8.83 -7.41 -5.30
C LEU A 36 -9.49 -7.38 -6.68
N ARG A 37 -9.05 -8.22 -7.62
CA ARG A 37 -9.63 -8.29 -8.97
C ARG A 37 -11.05 -8.85 -8.97
N THR A 38 -11.36 -9.74 -8.04
CA THR A 38 -12.70 -10.33 -7.89
C THR A 38 -13.61 -9.51 -6.99
N GLY A 39 -13.05 -8.59 -6.20
CA GLY A 39 -13.77 -7.80 -5.20
C GLY A 39 -14.12 -8.60 -3.94
N SER A 40 -13.62 -9.84 -3.81
CA SER A 40 -13.93 -10.73 -2.69
C SER A 40 -12.65 -11.22 -2.03
N PHE A 41 -12.44 -10.81 -0.78
CA PHE A 41 -11.25 -11.16 -0.02
C PHE A 41 -11.43 -12.45 0.77
N ARG A 42 -10.45 -13.35 0.64
CA ARG A 42 -10.42 -14.58 1.42
C ARG A 42 -10.28 -14.30 2.91
N ALA A 43 -10.94 -15.11 3.73
CA ALA A 43 -10.92 -14.98 5.19
C ALA A 43 -9.51 -14.99 5.79
N GLY A 44 -8.56 -15.69 5.15
CA GLY A 44 -7.16 -15.75 5.57
C GLY A 44 -6.44 -14.40 5.63
N LEU A 45 -6.86 -13.41 4.82
CA LEU A 45 -6.28 -12.05 4.83
C LEU A 45 -6.87 -11.19 5.95
N ARG A 46 -7.97 -11.61 6.59
CA ARG A 46 -8.63 -10.93 7.73
C ARG A 46 -8.75 -9.42 7.53
N ILE A 47 -9.23 -9.01 6.36
CA ILE A 47 -9.34 -7.60 6.02
C ILE A 47 -10.43 -6.95 6.87
N LYS A 48 -10.10 -5.84 7.53
CA LYS A 48 -11.04 -5.07 8.34
C LYS A 48 -10.79 -3.58 8.17
N ARG A 49 -11.83 -2.76 8.35
CA ARG A 49 -11.69 -1.30 8.39
C ARG A 49 -11.07 -0.86 9.72
N VAL A 50 -10.12 0.07 9.65
CA VAL A 50 -9.53 0.70 10.84
C VAL A 50 -10.53 1.73 11.37
N ARG A 51 -10.93 1.60 12.65
CA ARG A 51 -11.97 2.48 13.24
C ARG A 51 -11.52 3.94 13.34
N CYS A 52 -10.26 4.18 13.70
CA CYS A 52 -9.72 5.52 13.93
C CYS A 52 -9.26 6.24 12.65
N SER A 53 -9.38 5.60 11.47
CA SER A 53 -8.99 6.20 10.20
C SER A 53 -9.94 5.77 9.08
N PRO A 54 -10.96 6.59 8.76
CA PRO A 54 -11.91 6.29 7.71
C PRO A 54 -11.21 6.07 6.36
N GLY A 55 -11.57 4.99 5.67
CA GLY A 55 -11.00 4.65 4.35
C GLY A 55 -9.69 3.85 4.42
N VAL A 56 -9.15 3.63 5.61
CA VAL A 56 -8.00 2.76 5.84
C VAL A 56 -8.47 1.37 6.27
N TYR A 57 -7.83 0.37 5.68
CA TYR A 57 -8.06 -1.05 5.91
C TYR A 57 -6.79 -1.67 6.49
N GLU A 58 -6.96 -2.65 7.35
CA GLU A 58 -5.90 -3.52 7.86
C GLU A 58 -6.05 -4.89 7.20
N LEU A 59 -4.93 -5.50 6.81
CA LEU A 59 -4.86 -6.91 6.42
C LEU A 59 -3.84 -7.65 7.30
N THR A 60 -4.06 -8.97 7.44
CA THR A 60 -3.16 -9.91 8.09
C THR A 60 -2.43 -10.75 7.04
N TRP A 61 -1.10 -10.75 7.06
CA TRP A 61 -0.26 -11.47 6.06
C TRP A 61 0.54 -12.65 6.64
N ALA A 62 0.61 -12.77 7.96
CA ALA A 62 1.15 -13.90 8.72
C ALA A 62 0.62 -13.79 10.16
N GLY A 63 0.65 -14.85 10.98
CA GLY A 63 0.01 -14.88 12.32
C GLY A 63 -0.06 -13.53 13.06
N ASN A 64 1.10 -12.87 13.25
CA ASN A 64 1.21 -11.54 13.86
C ASN A 64 1.49 -10.39 12.87
N GLY A 65 1.66 -10.67 11.59
CA GLY A 65 1.91 -9.68 10.54
C GLY A 65 0.65 -8.87 10.20
N ARG A 66 0.80 -7.56 10.13
CA ARG A 66 -0.22 -6.58 9.76
C ARG A 66 0.30 -5.64 8.68
N ALA A 67 -0.60 -5.18 7.83
CA ALA A 67 -0.33 -4.08 6.90
C ALA A 67 -1.58 -3.22 6.79
N THR A 68 -1.40 -1.90 6.67
CA THR A 68 -2.50 -0.96 6.45
C THR A 68 -2.43 -0.38 5.04
N TRP A 69 -3.60 -0.24 4.42
CA TRP A 69 -3.74 0.21 3.04
C TRP A 69 -5.04 1.00 2.86
N SER A 70 -5.13 1.81 1.82
CA SER A 70 -6.38 2.45 1.41
C SER A 70 -6.55 2.38 -0.11
N TYR A 71 -7.78 2.58 -0.57
CA TYR A 71 -8.00 2.88 -1.98
C TYR A 71 -7.53 4.31 -2.25
N GLY A 72 -6.68 4.46 -3.27
CA GLY A 72 -6.29 5.77 -3.79
C GLY A 72 -7.09 6.14 -5.03
N THR A 73 -6.82 7.32 -5.59
CA THR A 73 -7.40 7.75 -6.86
C THR A 73 -6.97 6.81 -7.98
N GLU A 74 -7.91 6.41 -8.81
CA GLU A 74 -7.66 5.61 -10.00
C GLU A 74 -6.58 6.27 -10.88
N ARG A 75 -5.46 5.55 -11.08
CA ARG A 75 -4.35 6.01 -11.93
C ARG A 75 -4.47 5.50 -13.37
N ILE A 76 -5.10 4.34 -13.53
CA ILE A 76 -5.34 3.68 -14.82
C ILE A 76 -6.82 3.32 -14.85
N ARG A 77 -7.52 3.71 -15.93
CA ARG A 77 -8.95 3.46 -16.09
C ARG A 77 -9.29 1.96 -15.97
N GLY A 78 -10.29 1.65 -15.16
CA GLY A 78 -10.71 0.29 -14.82
C GLY A 78 -9.81 -0.44 -13.81
N ALA A 79 -8.80 0.23 -13.23
CA ALA A 79 -7.86 -0.40 -12.32
C ALA A 79 -7.92 0.21 -10.91
N GLN A 80 -8.15 -0.64 -9.91
CA GLN A 80 -8.09 -0.25 -8.51
C GLN A 80 -6.67 0.22 -8.15
N HIS A 81 -6.58 1.37 -7.49
CA HIS A 81 -5.33 1.93 -6.98
C HIS A 81 -5.23 1.70 -5.47
N ILE A 82 -4.12 1.12 -5.03
CA ILE A 82 -3.88 0.76 -3.63
C ILE A 82 -2.70 1.56 -3.09
N VAL A 83 -2.93 2.26 -1.99
CA VAL A 83 -1.90 3.01 -1.27
C VAL A 83 -1.53 2.25 0.00
N TRP A 84 -0.29 1.80 0.10
CA TRP A 84 0.24 1.12 1.28
C TRP A 84 0.76 2.14 2.30
N HIS A 85 0.25 2.07 3.53
CA HIS A 85 0.57 3.01 4.60
C HIS A 85 1.68 2.48 5.52
N ARG A 86 1.48 1.30 6.12
CA ARG A 86 2.39 0.70 7.12
C ARG A 86 2.43 -0.82 6.95
N ILE A 87 3.53 -1.43 7.39
CA ILE A 87 3.69 -2.90 7.43
C ILE A 87 4.49 -3.31 8.66
N GLY A 88 4.15 -4.43 9.29
CA GLY A 88 4.98 -4.99 10.35
C GLY A 88 4.26 -6.05 11.15
N THR A 89 4.70 -6.28 12.37
CA THR A 89 4.05 -7.19 13.32
C THR A 89 3.04 -6.42 14.20
N HIS A 90 2.55 -7.01 15.30
CA HIS A 90 1.52 -6.41 16.16
C HIS A 90 1.85 -4.97 16.62
N SER A 91 3.14 -4.61 16.67
CA SER A 91 3.65 -3.30 17.11
C SER A 91 3.44 -2.13 16.13
N ILE A 92 2.92 -2.38 14.91
CA ILE A 92 2.73 -1.26 13.96
C ILE A 92 1.59 -0.33 14.32
N LEU A 93 0.65 -0.81 15.14
CA LEU A 93 -0.51 -0.04 15.60
C LEU A 93 -0.20 0.78 16.85
N ASP A 94 0.93 0.52 17.54
CA ASP A 94 1.33 1.25 18.75
C ASP A 94 1.85 2.67 18.47
N ARG A 95 1.97 3.06 17.19
CA ARG A 95 2.37 4.42 16.78
C ARG A 95 1.24 5.10 16.02
N PRO A 96 0.82 6.33 16.41
CA PRO A 96 -0.31 7.02 15.80
C PRO A 96 -0.18 7.13 14.28
N LEU A 97 -1.28 6.87 13.57
CA LEU A 97 -1.42 7.10 12.12
C LEU A 97 -1.55 8.61 11.79
N ALA A 98 -1.60 9.47 12.80
CA ALA A 98 -1.90 10.89 12.68
C ALA A 98 -0.65 11.72 12.38
N GLU A 99 -0.13 11.61 11.16
CA GLU A 99 0.80 12.60 10.58
C GLU A 99 0.68 12.47 9.05
N GLY A 100 -0.40 13.03 8.52
CA GLY A 100 -0.70 13.00 7.08
C GLY A 100 -1.81 13.98 6.67
N ARG A 101 -2.08 15.01 7.48
CA ARG A 101 -2.86 16.16 7.04
C ARG A 101 -1.87 17.27 6.72
N LEU A 102 -1.93 17.76 5.48
CA LEU A 102 -1.15 18.85 4.86
C LEU A 102 0.15 18.43 4.15
N ALA A 103 0.01 18.04 2.88
CA ALA A 103 0.88 18.53 1.82
C ALA A 103 0.15 18.42 0.49
N GLY A 104 -0.57 19.48 0.11
CA GLY A 104 -0.67 19.80 -1.30
C GLY A 104 0.73 20.16 -1.79
N GLN A 105 1.15 19.57 -2.91
CA GLN A 105 2.04 20.18 -3.90
C GLN A 105 2.20 19.21 -5.07
N GLY A 106 1.98 19.77 -6.26
CA GLY A 106 2.05 19.06 -7.52
C GLY A 106 3.45 18.56 -7.84
N GLY A 107 3.48 17.49 -8.61
CA GLY A 107 4.69 16.88 -9.15
C GLY A 107 4.29 15.94 -10.27
N SER A 108 3.69 16.50 -11.31
CA SER A 108 3.42 15.78 -12.56
C SER A 108 4.76 15.48 -13.23
N ALA A 109 5.35 14.32 -12.95
CA ALA A 109 6.48 13.81 -13.72
C ALA A 109 5.93 13.16 -14.99
N VAL A 110 5.59 14.00 -15.98
CA VAL A 110 5.44 13.58 -17.36
C VAL A 110 6.83 13.31 -17.93
N HIS A 111 7.19 12.03 -18.00
CA HIS A 111 8.34 11.57 -18.75
C HIS A 111 7.89 11.31 -20.19
N SER A 112 8.34 12.13 -21.14
CA SER A 112 8.45 11.74 -22.55
C SER A 112 9.45 12.66 -23.29
N PRO A 113 10.12 12.13 -24.34
CA PRO A 113 11.43 12.59 -24.79
C PRO A 113 11.33 13.47 -26.04
N GLY A 114 12.39 14.24 -26.32
CA GLY A 114 12.73 14.59 -27.69
C GLY A 114 13.24 16.01 -27.94
N THR A 115 14.39 16.02 -28.63
CA THR A 115 14.73 16.94 -29.74
C THR A 115 15.54 18.18 -29.39
N HIS A 116 16.86 18.05 -29.59
CA HIS A 116 17.75 19.13 -30.02
C HIS A 116 17.26 19.73 -31.35
N PRO A 117 17.46 21.04 -31.57
CA PRO A 117 18.45 21.39 -32.60
C PRO A 117 19.28 22.66 -32.29
N GLY A 118 20.52 22.65 -32.79
CA GLY A 118 21.14 23.74 -33.55
C GLY A 118 21.61 25.01 -32.83
N GLY A 119 22.93 25.23 -32.88
CA GLY A 119 23.64 26.48 -32.64
C GLY A 119 25.12 26.29 -32.89
#